data_AF-D1PRF8-F1
#
_entry.id   AF-D1PRF8-F1
#
_cell.length_a   1.000
_cell.length_b   1.000
_cell.length_c   1.000
_cell.angle_alpha   90.00
_cell.angle_beta   90.00
_cell.angle_gamma   90.00
#
_symmetry.space_group_name_H-M   'P 1'
#
loop_
_entity.id
_entity.type
_entity.pdbx_description
1 polymer ?
#
loop_
_entity_poly.entity_id
_entity_poly.type
_entity_poly.pdbx_seq_one_letter_code
_entity_poly.pdbx_strand_id
1 'polypeptide(L)'
;MAQPLSCGGGFMRPTEQCRGSTGGPHTRKEDIVMLTVLGKEIDFDVTSPADMQRYLDAEAAMQRAAASLPPDPNPAAMATMEGLRAYQDYLAAQCKLLTDFIDTAFGDGTCNALLGPKTSLSTLLDVMEALHDAISSQGVQYAQRFAAYKPNRATRRKAAK
;
A
#
# COMPACT_ATOMS: atom_id res chain seq x y z
N MET A 1 80.78 10.26 28.79
CA MET A 1 79.71 9.24 28.80
C MET A 1 78.89 9.40 27.53
N ALA A 2 78.72 8.29 26.78
CA ALA A 2 77.72 7.99 25.75
C ALA A 2 77.45 8.96 24.55
N GLN A 3 77.65 8.43 23.33
CA GLN A 3 76.86 8.77 22.11
C GLN A 3 75.52 7.96 22.14
N PRO A 4 74.56 8.01 21.18
CA PRO A 4 74.53 8.67 19.85
C PRO A 4 73.17 9.28 19.38
N LEU A 5 73.27 9.95 18.22
CA LEU A 5 72.33 10.13 17.09
C LEU A 5 70.89 9.59 17.20
N SER A 6 69.91 10.42 16.78
CA SER A 6 68.71 9.93 16.08
C SER A 6 68.18 10.94 15.05
N CYS A 7 67.78 10.38 13.91
CA CYS A 7 67.31 10.97 12.67
C CYS A 7 65.80 11.27 12.67
N GLY A 8 65.38 12.07 11.68
CA GLY A 8 64.00 12.16 11.17
C GLY A 8 63.36 13.53 11.46
N GLY A 9 63.07 14.42 10.52
CA GLY A 9 62.77 14.26 9.10
C GLY A 9 61.27 14.49 8.86
N GLY A 10 60.92 15.49 8.04
CA GLY A 10 59.57 15.67 7.45
C GLY A 10 58.74 16.79 8.09
N PHE A 11 58.75 18.05 7.62
CA PHE A 11 58.15 18.57 6.39
C PHE A 11 56.63 18.87 6.50
N MET A 12 56.31 20.17 6.50
CA MET A 12 55.11 20.89 6.02
C MET A 12 53.68 20.41 6.33
N ARG A 13 52.88 21.35 6.87
CA ARG A 13 51.40 21.37 7.01
C ARG A 13 50.69 21.28 5.63
N PRO A 14 49.43 20.81 5.50
CA PRO A 14 48.26 21.63 5.85
C PRO A 14 47.01 20.86 6.38
N THR A 15 46.12 21.62 7.01
CA THR A 15 44.67 21.40 7.27
C THR A 15 44.06 20.04 6.89
N GLU A 16 43.81 19.18 7.88
CA GLU A 16 42.70 18.23 7.84
C GLU A 16 42.43 17.71 9.26
N GLN A 17 41.41 18.26 9.92
CA GLN A 17 40.76 17.56 11.02
C GLN A 17 39.25 17.65 10.78
N CYS A 18 38.79 16.92 9.77
CA CYS A 18 37.43 16.43 9.67
C CYS A 18 37.19 15.53 10.88
N ARG A 19 36.79 16.15 12.00
CA ARG A 19 36.35 15.43 13.19
C ARG A 19 34.93 14.96 12.91
N GLY A 20 34.81 13.66 12.68
CA GLY A 20 33.52 12.97 12.61
C GLY A 20 32.68 13.34 13.83
N SER A 21 31.50 13.89 13.58
CA SER A 21 30.44 13.99 14.55
C SER A 21 29.25 13.29 13.94
N THR A 22 29.13 12.01 14.32
CA THR A 22 27.87 11.30 14.52
C THR A 22 26.79 11.58 13.48
N GLY A 23 26.77 10.74 12.45
CA GLY A 23 25.53 10.47 11.73
C GLY A 23 24.46 10.19 12.78
N GLY A 24 23.52 11.11 12.91
CA GLY A 24 22.30 10.86 13.66
C GLY A 24 21.66 9.59 13.12
N PRO A 25 20.87 8.87 13.92
CA PRO A 25 20.09 7.78 13.40
C PRO A 25 19.21 8.40 12.31
N HIS A 26 19.59 8.19 11.04
CA HIS A 26 18.61 8.00 10.01
C HIS A 26 17.84 6.79 10.51
N THR A 27 16.80 7.05 11.30
CA THR A 27 15.55 6.37 11.14
C THR A 27 15.24 6.54 9.66
N ARG A 28 15.80 5.67 8.81
CA ARG A 28 15.01 5.11 7.74
C ARG A 28 13.83 4.54 8.51
N LYS A 29 12.79 5.37 8.66
CA LYS A 29 11.44 4.85 8.56
C LYS A 29 11.58 3.96 7.33
N GLU A 30 11.67 2.65 7.55
CA GLU A 30 11.02 1.74 6.63
C GLU A 30 9.74 2.48 6.30
N ASP A 31 9.66 3.01 5.07
CA ASP A 31 8.46 3.65 4.57
C ASP A 31 7.43 2.53 4.72
N ILE A 32 6.79 2.47 5.90
CA ILE A 32 5.90 1.39 6.28
C ILE A 32 4.87 1.46 5.18
N VAL A 33 4.75 0.36 4.44
CA VAL A 33 3.96 0.35 3.23
C VAL A 33 2.51 0.22 3.65
N MET A 34 2.01 1.30 4.24
CA MET A 34 0.68 1.40 4.78
C MET A 34 -0.15 2.21 3.81
N LEU A 35 -1.23 1.61 3.33
CA LEU A 35 -2.25 2.31 2.57
C LEU A 35 -3.08 3.14 3.55
N THR A 36 -3.19 4.45 3.34
CA THR A 36 -4.12 5.26 4.12
C THR A 36 -5.47 5.33 3.41
N VAL A 37 -6.51 4.76 4.02
CA VAL A 37 -7.88 4.74 3.50
C VAL A 37 -8.79 5.36 4.54
N LEU A 38 -9.49 6.44 4.16
CA LEU A 38 -10.37 7.21 5.05
C LEU A 38 -9.71 7.60 6.39
N GLY A 39 -8.41 7.91 6.36
CA GLY A 39 -7.64 8.31 7.54
C GLY A 39 -7.20 7.16 8.46
N LYS A 40 -7.36 5.91 8.03
CA LYS A 40 -6.86 4.72 8.73
C LYS A 40 -5.77 4.04 7.92
N GLU A 41 -4.77 3.51 8.61
CA GLU A 41 -3.64 2.84 8.02
C GLU A 41 -3.96 1.34 7.85
N ILE A 42 -3.79 0.82 6.64
CA ILE A 42 -3.97 -0.57 6.26
C ILE A 42 -2.60 -1.12 5.87
N ASP A 43 -2.24 -2.30 6.38
CA ASP A 43 -0.99 -2.99 6.03
C ASP A 43 -1.13 -3.66 4.65
N PHE A 44 -0.85 -2.91 3.58
CA PHE A 44 -0.92 -3.38 2.20
C PHE A 44 0.12 -2.70 1.30
N ASP A 45 0.92 -3.53 0.63
CA ASP A 45 1.96 -3.12 -0.30
C ASP A 45 1.70 -3.63 -1.73
N VAL A 46 1.38 -2.72 -2.65
CA VAL A 46 1.22 -3.06 -4.09
C VAL A 46 2.49 -3.64 -4.73
N THR A 47 3.66 -3.40 -4.13
CA THR A 47 4.95 -3.96 -4.58
C THR A 47 5.29 -5.30 -3.94
N SER A 48 4.53 -5.74 -2.92
CA SER A 48 4.61 -7.07 -2.35
C SER A 48 3.85 -8.05 -3.24
N PRO A 49 4.52 -9.06 -3.84
CA PRO A 49 3.83 -10.09 -4.62
C PRO A 49 2.81 -10.88 -3.80
N ALA A 50 3.06 -11.05 -2.49
CA ALA A 50 2.15 -11.76 -1.59
C ALA A 50 0.85 -10.99 -1.38
N ASP A 51 0.92 -9.67 -1.25
CA ASP A 51 -0.24 -8.81 -1.01
C ASP A 51 -1.07 -8.68 -2.27
N MET A 52 -0.41 -8.51 -3.42
CA MET A 52 -1.06 -8.54 -4.72
C MET A 52 -1.72 -9.89 -5.01
N GLN A 53 -1.09 -11.00 -4.63
CA GLN A 53 -1.71 -12.33 -4.78
C GLN A 53 -2.97 -12.45 -3.92
N ARG A 54 -2.92 -12.02 -2.66
CA ARG A 54 -4.10 -11.98 -1.77
C ARG A 54 -5.23 -11.14 -2.35
N TYR A 55 -4.92 -9.96 -2.88
CA TYR A 55 -5.89 -9.09 -3.54
C TYR A 55 -6.54 -9.77 -4.76
N LEU A 56 -5.75 -10.39 -5.64
CA LEU A 56 -6.25 -11.08 -6.84
C LEU A 56 -7.11 -12.31 -6.48
N ASP A 57 -6.70 -13.08 -5.47
CA ASP A 57 -7.46 -14.23 -5.00
C ASP A 57 -8.79 -13.80 -4.37
N ALA A 58 -8.79 -12.71 -3.60
CA ALA A 58 -9.99 -12.09 -3.05
C ALA A 58 -10.93 -11.60 -4.15
N GLU A 59 -10.40 -10.96 -5.19
CA GLU A 59 -11.19 -10.49 -6.33
C GLU A 59 -11.82 -11.66 -7.10
N ALA A 60 -11.06 -12.73 -7.34
CA ALA A 60 -11.57 -13.95 -7.95
C ALA A 60 -12.67 -14.61 -7.10
N ALA A 61 -12.53 -14.62 -5.77
CA ALA A 61 -13.55 -15.12 -4.86
C ALA A 61 -14.82 -14.24 -4.91
N MET A 62 -14.66 -12.92 -4.91
CA MET A 62 -15.75 -11.95 -5.03
C MET A 62 -16.51 -12.15 -6.35
N GLN A 63 -15.82 -12.30 -7.48
CA GLN A 63 -16.46 -12.53 -8.79
C GLN A 63 -17.26 -13.85 -8.81
N ARG A 64 -16.74 -14.92 -8.20
CA ARG A 64 -17.49 -16.18 -8.08
C ARG A 64 -18.72 -16.03 -7.19
N ALA A 65 -18.59 -15.33 -6.07
CA ALA A 65 -19.70 -15.08 -5.16
C ALA A 65 -20.75 -14.15 -5.80
N ALA A 66 -20.32 -13.17 -6.61
CA ALA A 66 -21.20 -12.26 -7.32
C ALA A 66 -22.16 -12.99 -8.28
N ALA A 67 -21.71 -14.08 -8.91
CA ALA A 67 -22.56 -14.90 -9.77
C ALA A 67 -23.71 -15.61 -9.02
N SER A 68 -23.63 -15.70 -7.70
CA SER A 68 -24.66 -16.32 -6.83
C SER A 68 -25.56 -15.30 -6.12
N LEU A 69 -25.35 -14.01 -6.37
CA LEU A 69 -26.12 -12.97 -5.71
C LEU A 69 -27.56 -12.90 -6.22
N PRO A 70 -28.51 -12.49 -5.37
CA PRO A 70 -29.86 -12.21 -5.81
C PRO A 70 -29.86 -11.13 -6.89
N PRO A 71 -30.77 -11.22 -7.88
CA PRO A 71 -30.86 -10.23 -8.96
C PRO A 71 -31.21 -8.86 -8.39
N ASP A 72 -30.83 -7.81 -9.13
CA ASP A 72 -31.13 -6.44 -8.74
C ASP A 72 -32.64 -6.27 -8.53
N PRO A 73 -33.06 -5.81 -7.34
CA PRO A 73 -34.47 -5.66 -7.02
C PRO A 73 -35.11 -4.60 -7.92
N ASN A 74 -36.26 -4.94 -8.51
CA ASN A 74 -37.02 -3.99 -9.32
C ASN A 74 -37.52 -2.83 -8.43
N PRO A 75 -37.20 -1.56 -8.74
CA PRO A 75 -37.67 -0.40 -7.96
C PRO A 75 -39.20 -0.35 -7.83
N ALA A 76 -39.93 -0.82 -8.84
CA ALA A 76 -41.39 -0.89 -8.80
C ALA A 76 -41.93 -1.90 -7.78
N ALA A 77 -41.15 -2.93 -7.43
CA ALA A 77 -41.52 -3.92 -6.42
C ALA A 77 -41.39 -3.37 -4.99
N MET A 78 -40.62 -2.29 -4.77
CA MET A 78 -40.46 -1.66 -3.46
C MET A 78 -41.75 -1.00 -2.92
N ALA A 79 -42.81 -0.93 -3.73
CA ALA A 79 -44.14 -0.51 -3.30
C ALA A 79 -44.83 -1.54 -2.38
N THR A 80 -44.30 -2.77 -2.26
CA THR A 80 -44.87 -3.83 -1.42
C THR A 80 -43.91 -4.25 -0.31
N MET A 81 -44.45 -4.80 0.79
CA MET A 81 -43.63 -5.33 1.89
C MET A 81 -42.72 -6.48 1.45
N GLU A 82 -43.15 -7.31 0.49
CA GLU A 82 -42.34 -8.37 -0.08
C GLU A 82 -41.16 -7.81 -0.89
N GLY A 83 -41.38 -6.76 -1.69
CA GLY A 83 -40.29 -6.14 -2.43
C GLY A 83 -39.32 -5.37 -1.53
N LEU A 84 -39.80 -4.76 -0.44
CA LEU A 84 -38.91 -4.17 0.59
C LEU A 84 -38.03 -5.23 1.27
N ARG A 85 -38.57 -6.42 1.54
CA ARG A 85 -37.81 -7.54 2.12
C ARG A 85 -36.78 -8.09 1.13
N ALA A 86 -37.17 -8.28 -0.13
CA ALA A 86 -36.22 -8.67 -1.18
C ALA A 86 -35.10 -7.63 -1.37
N TYR A 87 -35.44 -6.33 -1.27
CA TYR A 87 -34.45 -5.25 -1.32
C TYR A 87 -33.50 -5.29 -0.11
N GLN A 88 -34.01 -5.54 1.09
CA GLN A 88 -33.17 -5.74 2.29
C GLN A 88 -32.23 -6.92 2.12
N ASP A 89 -32.72 -8.07 1.65
CA ASP A 89 -31.91 -9.28 1.45
C ASP A 89 -30.82 -9.04 0.40
N TYR A 90 -31.15 -8.32 -0.68
CA TYR A 90 -30.17 -7.88 -1.68
C TYR A 90 -29.10 -6.97 -1.07
N LEU A 91 -29.48 -5.94 -0.30
CA LEU A 91 -28.52 -5.06 0.37
C LEU A 91 -27.62 -5.83 1.33
N ALA A 92 -28.18 -6.76 2.10
CA ALA A 92 -27.42 -7.59 3.03
C ALA A 92 -26.39 -8.48 2.29
N ALA A 93 -26.80 -9.07 1.16
CA ALA A 93 -25.90 -9.89 0.33
C ALA A 93 -24.76 -9.04 -0.27
N GLN A 94 -25.06 -7.84 -0.77
CA GLN A 94 -24.06 -6.92 -1.31
C GLN A 94 -23.10 -6.42 -0.23
N CYS A 95 -23.61 -6.03 0.94
CA CYS A 95 -22.78 -5.61 2.06
C CYS A 95 -21.84 -6.72 2.52
N LYS A 96 -22.34 -7.96 2.58
CA LYS A 96 -21.53 -9.12 2.95
C LYS A 96 -20.45 -9.41 1.92
N LEU A 97 -20.79 -9.40 0.62
CA LEU A 97 -19.83 -9.62 -0.45
C LEU A 97 -18.63 -8.67 -0.36
N LEU A 98 -18.91 -7.37 -0.21
CA LEU A 98 -17.86 -6.36 -0.13
C LEU A 98 -17.06 -6.45 1.16
N THR A 99 -17.71 -6.75 2.28
CA THR A 99 -17.04 -6.95 3.58
C THR A 99 -16.08 -8.14 3.51
N ASP A 100 -16.55 -9.28 3.00
CA ASP A 100 -15.75 -10.50 2.86
C ASP A 100 -14.55 -10.27 1.93
N PHE A 101 -14.74 -9.50 0.85
CA PHE A 101 -13.65 -9.10 -0.04
C PHE A 101 -12.59 -8.25 0.70
N ILE A 102 -13.01 -7.20 1.41
CA ILE A 102 -12.09 -6.31 2.14
C ILE A 102 -11.31 -7.10 3.18
N ASP A 103 -11.99 -7.94 3.97
CA ASP A 103 -11.33 -8.75 5.00
C ASP A 103 -10.39 -9.80 4.40
N THR A 104 -10.73 -10.41 3.27
CA THR A 104 -9.85 -11.38 2.59
C THR A 104 -8.62 -10.70 1.96
N ALA A 105 -8.80 -9.54 1.33
CA ALA A 105 -7.75 -8.84 0.60
C ALA A 105 -6.77 -8.12 1.53
N PHE A 106 -7.28 -7.49 2.59
CA PHE A 106 -6.50 -6.60 3.47
C PHE A 106 -6.29 -7.16 4.87
N GLY A 107 -6.95 -8.27 5.22
CA GLY A 107 -6.82 -8.96 6.51
C GLY A 107 -8.10 -8.93 7.34
N ASP A 108 -8.29 -9.98 8.15
CA ASP A 108 -9.50 -10.18 8.93
C ASP A 108 -9.83 -8.98 9.84
N GLY A 109 -11.05 -8.45 9.72
CA GLY A 109 -11.54 -7.35 10.56
C GLY A 109 -11.15 -5.95 10.06
N THR A 110 -10.49 -5.84 8.90
CA THR A 110 -10.16 -4.55 8.27
C THR A 110 -11.43 -3.76 7.94
N CYS A 111 -12.48 -4.43 7.46
CA CYS A 111 -13.74 -3.77 7.13
C CYS A 111 -14.39 -3.14 8.38
N ASN A 112 -14.42 -3.88 9.49
CA ASN A 112 -14.91 -3.35 10.77
C ASN A 112 -14.01 -2.22 11.30
N ALA A 113 -12.70 -2.34 11.13
CA ALA A 113 -11.76 -1.29 11.46
C ALA A 113 -12.02 -0.02 10.64
N LEU A 114 -12.44 -0.11 9.36
CA LEU A 114 -12.72 1.03 8.49
C LEU A 114 -14.07 1.68 8.77
N LEU A 115 -15.15 0.91 8.77
CA LEU A 115 -16.54 1.41 8.80
C LEU A 115 -17.13 1.58 10.20
N GLY A 116 -16.60 0.89 11.21
CA GLY A 116 -17.18 0.87 12.55
C GLY A 116 -18.55 0.16 12.60
N PRO A 117 -19.40 0.46 13.60
CA PRO A 117 -20.57 -0.38 13.93
C PRO A 117 -21.75 -0.27 12.96
N LYS A 118 -21.74 0.67 12.02
CA LYS A 118 -22.83 0.87 11.06
C LYS A 118 -22.32 0.70 9.63
N THR A 119 -22.52 -0.49 9.09
CA THR A 119 -22.24 -0.80 7.69
C THR A 119 -23.43 -0.41 6.82
N SER A 120 -23.27 0.65 6.01
CA SER A 120 -24.20 0.93 4.90
C SER A 120 -23.51 0.65 3.57
N LEU A 121 -24.29 0.21 2.58
CA LEU A 121 -23.75 -0.09 1.25
C LEU A 121 -23.06 1.14 0.63
N SER A 122 -23.62 2.34 0.83
CA SER A 122 -23.00 3.59 0.37
C SER A 122 -21.58 3.77 0.92
N THR A 123 -21.40 3.61 2.24
CA THR A 123 -20.09 3.76 2.88
C THR A 123 -19.13 2.66 2.47
N LEU A 124 -19.62 1.45 2.21
CA LEU A 124 -18.80 0.36 1.66
C LEU A 124 -18.30 0.70 0.26
N LEU A 125 -19.15 1.27 -0.59
CA LEU A 125 -18.76 1.72 -1.92
C LEU A 125 -17.73 2.86 -1.85
N ASP A 126 -17.93 3.84 -0.97
CA ASP A 126 -16.96 4.92 -0.74
C ASP A 126 -15.60 4.38 -0.26
N VAL A 127 -15.61 3.36 0.61
CA VAL A 127 -14.38 2.66 1.05
C VAL A 127 -13.70 1.95 -0.11
N MET A 128 -14.45 1.23 -0.94
CA MET A 128 -13.92 0.52 -2.10
C MET A 128 -13.28 1.48 -3.11
N GLU A 129 -13.93 2.61 -3.38
CA GLU A 129 -13.38 3.66 -4.25
C GLU A 129 -12.08 4.24 -3.66
N ALA A 130 -12.09 4.60 -2.37
CA ALA A 130 -10.90 5.10 -1.70
C ALA A 130 -9.74 4.08 -1.67
N LEU A 131 -10.04 2.77 -1.54
CA LEU A 131 -9.07 1.68 -1.62
C LEU A 131 -8.43 1.63 -3.02
N HIS A 132 -9.24 1.61 -4.07
CA HIS A 132 -8.75 1.55 -5.45
C HIS A 132 -7.88 2.77 -5.81
N ASP A 133 -8.28 3.95 -5.37
CA ASP A 133 -7.54 5.19 -5.58
C ASP A 133 -6.18 5.15 -4.86
N ALA A 134 -6.17 4.68 -3.62
CA ALA A 134 -4.94 4.58 -2.83
C ALA A 134 -3.98 3.52 -3.39
N ILE A 135 -4.47 2.36 -3.85
CA ILE A 135 -3.66 1.33 -4.54
C ILE A 135 -3.07 1.90 -5.84
N SER A 136 -3.89 2.57 -6.65
CA SER A 136 -3.46 3.15 -7.92
C SER A 136 -2.40 4.23 -7.71
N SER A 137 -2.61 5.12 -6.73
CA SER A 137 -1.66 6.17 -6.35
C SER A 137 -0.33 5.59 -5.88
N GLN A 138 -0.37 4.56 -5.04
CA GLN A 138 0.83 3.87 -4.57
C GLN A 138 1.59 3.25 -5.75
N GLY A 139 0.90 2.58 -6.68
CA GLY A 139 1.48 2.01 -7.89
C GLY A 139 2.19 3.05 -8.78
N VAL A 140 1.60 4.25 -8.94
CA VAL A 140 2.23 5.36 -9.69
C VAL A 140 3.49 5.86 -9.00
N GLN A 141 3.47 6.04 -7.68
CA GLN A 141 4.64 6.49 -6.90
C GLN A 141 5.80 5.49 -7.02
N TYR A 142 5.50 4.18 -6.96
CA TYR A 142 6.51 3.15 -7.16
C TYR A 142 7.01 3.07 -8.60
N ALA A 143 6.15 3.23 -9.61
CA ALA A 143 6.58 3.26 -11.01
C ALA A 143 7.59 4.40 -11.27
N GLN A 144 7.38 5.57 -10.66
CA GLN A 144 8.30 6.70 -10.71
C GLN A 144 9.63 6.40 -10.00
N ARG A 145 9.59 5.83 -8.79
CA ARG A 145 10.79 5.39 -8.05
C ARG A 145 11.56 4.33 -8.85
N PHE A 146 10.87 3.35 -9.43
CA PHE A 146 11.47 2.28 -10.23
C PHE A 146 12.09 2.80 -11.53
N ALA A 147 11.51 3.83 -12.15
CA ALA A 147 12.07 4.45 -13.36
C ALA A 147 13.48 5.03 -13.12
N ALA A 148 13.80 5.49 -11.91
CA ALA A 148 15.14 5.96 -11.56
C ALA A 148 16.19 4.83 -11.52
N TYR A 149 15.75 3.60 -11.24
CA TYR A 149 16.61 2.40 -11.18
C TYR A 149 16.56 1.56 -12.44
N LYS A 150 15.67 1.86 -13.39
CA LYS A 150 15.71 1.26 -14.73
C LYS A 150 17.08 1.59 -15.33
N PRO A 151 17.92 0.57 -15.62
CA PRO A 151 19.24 0.82 -16.13
C PRO A 151 19.12 1.53 -17.47
N ASN A 152 19.52 2.80 -17.51
CA ASN A 152 19.72 3.57 -18.73
C ASN A 152 20.99 3.04 -19.44
N ARG A 153 20.97 1.74 -19.75
CA ARG A 153 22.09 0.93 -20.27
C ARG A 153 22.56 1.49 -21.62
N ALA A 154 21.63 2.05 -22.40
CA ALA A 154 21.89 2.72 -23.67
C ALA A 154 22.59 4.07 -23.49
N THR A 155 22.23 4.85 -22.47
CA THR A 155 22.76 6.20 -22.22
C THR A 155 24.15 6.14 -21.60
N ARG A 156 24.40 5.17 -20.70
CA ARG A 156 25.76 4.93 -20.17
C ARG A 156 26.74 4.42 -21.23
N ARG A 157 26.28 3.69 -22.25
CA ARG A 157 27.12 3.26 -23.38
C ARG A 157 27.41 4.38 -24.39
N LYS A 158 26.54 5.39 -24.50
CA LYS A 158 26.77 6.58 -25.35
C LYS A 158 27.66 7.64 -24.69
N ALA A 159 27.64 7.76 -23.36
CA ALA A 159 28.49 8.69 -22.61
C ALA A 159 29.93 8.17 -22.38
N ALA A 160 30.19 6.90 -22.69
CA ALA A 160 31.51 6.26 -22.56
C ALA A 160 32.23 6.10 -23.92
N LYS A 161 31.74 6.77 -24.98
CA LYS A 161 32.33 6.79 -26.32
C LYS A 161 32.51 8.24 -26.75
#